data_AF-A0A426ZBC8-F1
#
_entry.id   AF-A0A426ZBC8-F1
#
_cell.length_a   1.000
_cell.length_b   1.000
_cell.length_c   1.000
_cell.angle_alpha   90.00
_cell.angle_beta   90.00
_cell.angle_gamma   90.00
#
_symmetry.space_group_name_H-M   'P 1'
#
loop_
_entity.id
_entity.type
_entity.pdbx_description
1 polymer ?
#
loop_
_entity_poly.entity_id
_entity_poly.type
_entity_poly.pdbx_seq_one_letter_code
_entity_poly.pdbx_strand_id
1 'polypeptide(L)'
;MQCEEVIEHTLSLFLELASGYVVFLVIVSYMTGKLLLKLDSIKFIISHHTRENFPFLEDNRCSHSRTTFYYTLGYLIFMEDSPVKFKSSMEPLLQVQMASWEKLLLFGCVCCL
;
A
#
# COMPACT_ATOMS: atom_id res chain seq x y z
N MET A 1 -38.73 7.63 19.48
CA MET A 1 -37.90 8.71 20.05
C MET A 1 -36.80 8.18 20.96
N GLN A 2 -37.07 7.48 22.08
CA GLN A 2 -35.99 6.99 22.97
C GLN A 2 -34.99 6.01 22.30
N CYS A 3 -35.42 5.10 21.43
CA CYS A 3 -34.49 4.16 20.79
C CYS A 3 -33.50 4.83 19.83
N GLU A 4 -33.88 5.94 19.19
CA GLU A 4 -33.05 6.62 18.20
C GLU A 4 -31.88 7.36 18.88
N GLU A 5 -32.19 8.03 20.00
CA GLU A 5 -31.20 8.68 20.86
C GLU A 5 -30.22 7.65 21.47
N VAL A 6 -30.71 6.47 21.87
CA VAL A 6 -29.86 5.39 22.39
C VAL A 6 -28.95 4.81 21.30
N ILE A 7 -29.46 4.65 20.06
CA ILE A 7 -28.65 4.19 18.93
C ILE A 7 -27.58 5.22 18.59
N GLU A 8 -27.92 6.50 18.55
CA GLU A 8 -26.99 7.59 18.26
C GLU A 8 -25.87 7.69 19.33
N HIS A 9 -26.23 7.62 20.61
CA HIS A 9 -25.25 7.61 21.71
C HIS A 9 -24.35 6.38 21.67
N THR A 10 -24.91 5.21 21.35
CA THR A 10 -24.13 3.97 21.24
C THR A 10 -23.17 4.03 20.06
N LEU A 11 -23.61 4.55 18.91
CA LEU A 11 -22.74 4.74 17.75
C LEU A 11 -21.67 5.80 17.98
N SER A 12 -21.99 6.89 18.69
CA SER A 12 -21.02 7.92 19.06
C SER A 12 -19.96 7.36 20.02
N LEU A 13 -20.36 6.61 21.05
CA LEU A 13 -19.44 5.91 21.95
C LEU A 13 -18.59 4.87 21.22
N PHE A 14 -19.19 4.11 20.30
CA PHE A 14 -18.46 3.13 19.50
C PHE A 14 -17.44 3.80 18.57
N LEU A 15 -17.80 4.97 18.01
CA LEU A 15 -16.91 5.81 17.21
C LEU A 15 -15.80 6.41 18.05
N GLU A 16 -16.06 6.91 19.26
CA GLU A 16 -15.06 7.40 20.21
C GLU A 16 -14.09 6.29 20.67
N LEU A 17 -14.62 5.10 20.94
CA LEU A 17 -13.81 3.93 21.33
C LEU A 17 -12.95 3.40 20.17
N ALA A 18 -13.54 3.29 18.97
CA ALA A 18 -12.81 2.91 17.78
C ALA A 18 -11.76 3.97 17.43
N SER A 19 -12.13 5.26 17.48
CA SER A 19 -11.24 6.36 17.14
C SER A 19 -10.11 6.56 18.14
N GLY A 20 -10.29 6.38 19.45
CA GLY A 20 -9.23 6.65 20.43
C GLY A 20 -7.93 5.87 20.16
N TYR A 21 -8.01 4.55 20.01
CA TYR A 21 -6.85 3.71 19.71
C TYR A 21 -6.47 3.73 18.22
N VAL A 22 -7.46 3.66 17.31
CA VAL A 22 -7.19 3.61 15.87
C VAL A 22 -6.66 4.95 15.36
N VAL A 23 -7.18 6.09 15.82
CA VAL A 23 -6.66 7.42 15.46
C VAL A 23 -5.28 7.63 16.05
N PHE A 24 -5.01 7.19 17.28
CA PHE A 24 -3.65 7.24 17.82
C PHE A 24 -2.68 6.38 16.99
N LEU A 25 -3.05 5.15 16.66
CA LEU A 25 -2.23 4.26 15.82
C LEU A 25 -2.04 4.85 14.40
N VAL A 26 -3.09 5.38 13.79
CA VAL A 26 -3.04 6.02 12.46
C VAL A 26 -2.18 7.28 12.48
N ILE A 27 -2.32 8.14 13.48
CA ILE A 27 -1.51 9.36 13.61
C ILE A 27 -0.04 9.00 13.86
N VAL A 28 0.26 8.08 14.78
CA VAL A 28 1.64 7.64 15.04
C VAL A 28 2.25 7.06 13.77
N SER A 29 1.54 6.16 13.09
CA SER A 29 1.99 5.56 11.83
C SER A 29 2.19 6.63 10.75
N TYR A 30 1.27 7.59 10.61
CA TYR A 30 1.34 8.69 9.65
C TYR A 30 2.54 9.62 9.90
N MET A 31 2.76 10.03 11.15
CA MET A 31 3.87 10.92 11.51
C MET A 31 5.23 10.22 11.33
N THR A 32 5.34 8.96 11.75
CA THR A 32 6.55 8.15 11.52
C THR A 32 6.81 7.93 10.04
N GLY A 33 5.76 7.64 9.26
CA GLY A 33 5.84 7.52 7.81
C GLY A 33 6.31 8.79 7.11
N LYS A 34 5.72 9.94 7.45
CA LYS A 34 6.15 11.27 6.99
C LYS A 34 7.60 11.58 7.33
N LEU A 35 8.07 11.15 8.51
CA LEU A 35 9.45 11.30 8.91
C LEU A 35 10.38 10.40 8.09
N LEU A 36 10.00 9.14 7.87
CA LEU A 36 10.75 8.20 7.04
C LEU A 36 10.91 8.71 5.61
N LEU A 37 9.89 9.32 5.03
CA LEU A 37 9.95 9.93 3.69
C LEU A 37 10.97 11.08 3.56
N LYS A 38 11.43 11.68 4.66
CA LYS A 38 12.50 12.69 4.62
C LYS A 38 13.87 12.07 4.40
N LEU A 39 14.06 10.80 4.77
CA LEU A 39 15.34 10.10 4.63
C LEU A 39 15.64 9.79 3.17
N ASP A 40 16.85 10.12 2.72
CA ASP A 40 17.25 9.89 1.31
C ASP A 40 17.30 8.41 0.96
N SER A 41 17.63 7.55 1.92
CA SER A 41 17.57 6.09 1.76
C SER A 41 16.16 5.60 1.43
N ILE A 42 15.13 6.20 2.03
CA ILE A 42 13.73 5.83 1.79
C ILE A 42 13.28 6.33 0.41
N LYS A 43 13.65 7.57 0.04
CA LYS A 43 13.40 8.10 -1.32
C LYS A 43 14.07 7.24 -2.39
N PHE A 44 15.28 6.75 -2.10
CA PHE A 44 16.00 5.84 -2.99
C PHE A 44 15.25 4.51 -3.15
N ILE A 45 14.78 3.91 -2.04
CA ILE A 45 13.98 2.68 -2.09
C ILE A 45 12.71 2.90 -2.92
N ILE A 46 11.98 4.00 -2.71
CA ILE A 46 10.75 4.29 -3.47
C ILE A 46 11.03 4.48 -4.96
N SER A 47 12.15 5.12 -5.33
CA SER A 47 12.49 5.37 -6.74
C SER A 47 13.14 4.17 -7.45
N HIS A 48 13.80 3.27 -6.71
CA HIS A 48 14.57 2.15 -7.26
C HIS A 48 14.12 0.80 -6.69
N HIS A 49 12.81 0.60 -6.50
CA HIS A 49 12.22 -0.65 -5.99
C HIS A 49 12.19 -1.80 -7.02
N THR A 50 13.25 -1.91 -7.84
CA THR A 50 13.39 -2.93 -8.88
C THR A 50 14.25 -4.10 -8.39
N ARG A 51 14.14 -5.24 -9.07
CA ARG A 51 14.97 -6.44 -8.82
C ARG A 51 16.48 -6.20 -8.98
N GLU A 52 16.87 -5.16 -9.72
CA GLU A 52 18.27 -4.77 -9.94
C GLU A 52 18.91 -4.27 -8.64
N ASN A 53 18.15 -3.54 -7.83
CA ASN A 53 18.60 -3.03 -6.53
C ASN A 53 18.22 -3.96 -5.37
N PHE A 54 17.17 -4.77 -5.54
CA PHE A 54 16.66 -5.69 -4.51
C PHE A 54 16.46 -7.12 -5.08
N PRO A 55 17.53 -7.93 -5.17
CA PRO A 55 17.49 -9.26 -5.81
C PRO A 55 16.56 -10.26 -5.12
N PHE A 56 16.29 -10.07 -3.81
CA PHE A 56 15.39 -10.93 -3.05
C PHE A 56 13.92 -10.88 -3.53
N LEU A 57 13.57 -9.89 -4.37
CA LEU A 57 12.25 -9.78 -4.97
C LEU A 57 11.98 -10.88 -6.01
N GLU A 58 13.02 -11.42 -6.65
CA GLU A 58 12.90 -12.46 -7.68
C GLU A 58 12.90 -13.88 -7.08
N ASP A 59 13.51 -14.05 -5.90
CA ASP A 59 13.58 -15.35 -5.23
C ASP A 59 12.23 -15.76 -4.60
N ASN A 60 11.62 -16.82 -5.14
CA ASN A 60 10.35 -17.32 -4.63
C ASN A 60 10.44 -17.98 -3.24
N ARG A 61 11.66 -18.26 -2.76
CA ARG A 61 11.89 -18.75 -1.39
C ARG A 61 11.60 -17.69 -0.33
N CYS A 62 11.63 -16.42 -0.70
CA CYS A 62 11.43 -15.26 0.18
C CYS A 62 10.05 -14.60 -0.03
N SER A 63 9.00 -15.40 -0.26
CA SER A 63 7.64 -14.91 -0.53
C SER A 63 7.09 -14.00 0.59
N HIS A 64 7.36 -14.34 1.85
CA HIS A 64 6.99 -13.53 3.01
C HIS A 64 7.70 -12.16 2.97
N SER A 65 9.02 -12.15 2.83
CA SER A 65 9.81 -10.90 2.77
C SER A 65 9.43 -10.01 1.59
N ARG A 66 9.11 -10.60 0.44
CA ARG A 66 8.61 -9.88 -0.73
C ARG A 66 7.26 -9.22 -0.46
N THR A 67 6.34 -9.94 0.18
CA THR A 67 5.02 -9.42 0.55
C THR A 67 5.14 -8.27 1.54
N THR A 68 5.97 -8.44 2.58
CA THR A 68 6.25 -7.39 3.56
C THR A 68 6.88 -6.16 2.89
N PHE A 69 7.84 -6.35 1.98
CA PHE A 69 8.47 -5.26 1.26
C PHE A 69 7.47 -4.44 0.44
N TYR A 70 6.65 -5.09 -0.40
CA TYR A 70 5.65 -4.38 -1.20
C TYR A 70 4.54 -3.75 -0.36
N TYR A 71 4.17 -4.37 0.76
CA TYR A 71 3.24 -3.78 1.72
C TYR A 71 3.78 -2.49 2.33
N THR A 72 5.03 -2.50 2.81
CA THR A 72 5.70 -1.31 3.34
C THR A 72 5.92 -0.26 2.26
N LEU A 73 6.28 -0.66 1.05
CA LEU A 73 6.46 0.25 -0.07
C LEU A 73 5.14 0.95 -0.44
N GLY A 74 4.04 0.21 -0.53
CA GLY A 74 2.71 0.77 -0.79
C GLY A 74 2.26 1.73 0.30
N TYR A 75 2.53 1.42 1.56
CA TYR A 75 2.27 2.31 2.69
C TYR A 75 3.05 3.63 2.57
N LEU A 76 4.34 3.56 2.21
CA LEU A 76 5.18 4.75 2.03
C LEU A 76 4.77 5.59 0.82
N ILE A 77 4.47 4.96 -0.32
CA ILE A 77 3.99 5.64 -1.54
C ILE A 77 2.65 6.35 -1.26
N PHE A 78 1.74 5.71 -0.52
CA PHE A 78 0.45 6.32 -0.16
C PHE A 78 0.60 7.56 0.74
N MET A 79 1.63 7.60 1.58
CA MET A 79 1.93 8.76 2.43
C MET A 79 2.69 9.88 1.70
N GLU A 80 3.07 9.67 0.44
CA GLU A 80 3.77 10.68 -0.34
C GLU A 80 2.83 11.83 -0.71
N ASP A 81 3.22 13.05 -0.32
CA ASP A 81 2.38 14.26 -0.45
C ASP A 81 2.07 14.67 -1.90
N SER A 82 2.81 14.12 -2.88
CA SER A 82 2.69 14.53 -4.28
C SER A 82 1.93 13.47 -5.09
N PRO A 83 0.75 13.80 -5.64
CA PRO A 83 0.00 12.89 -6.51
C PRO A 83 0.78 12.53 -7.79
N VAL A 84 1.71 13.39 -8.23
CA VAL A 84 2.59 13.13 -9.37
C VAL A 84 3.63 12.05 -9.03
N LYS A 85 4.25 12.13 -7.84
CA LYS A 85 5.23 11.13 -7.39
C LYS A 85 4.57 9.80 -7.07
N PHE A 86 3.37 9.84 -6.49
CA PHE A 86 2.53 8.66 -6.31
C PHE A 86 2.32 7.94 -7.65
N LYS A 87 1.91 8.67 -8.70
CA LYS A 87 1.68 8.10 -10.03
C LYS A 87 2.95 7.48 -10.61
N SER A 88 4.08 8.19 -10.57
CA SER A 88 5.35 7.67 -11.10
C SER A 88 5.84 6.43 -10.34
N SER A 89 5.63 6.36 -9.02
CA SER A 89 6.01 5.21 -8.20
C SER A 89 5.09 4.00 -8.43
N MET A 90 3.84 4.23 -8.84
CA MET A 90 2.86 3.18 -9.17
C MET A 90 2.94 2.69 -10.63
N GLU A 91 3.55 3.47 -11.54
CA GLU A 91 3.70 3.13 -12.96
C GLU A 91 4.31 1.73 -13.19
N PRO A 92 5.40 1.31 -12.50
CA PRO A 92 5.97 -0.03 -12.70
C PRO A 92 5.03 -1.15 -12.26
N LEU A 93 4.28 -0.94 -11.18
CA LEU A 93 3.29 -1.91 -10.67
C LEU A 93 2.10 -2.05 -11.62
N LEU A 94 1.65 -0.93 -12.20
CA LEU A 94 0.60 -0.92 -13.22
C LEU A 94 1.04 -1.65 -14.50
N GLN A 95 2.29 -1.46 -14.94
CA GLN A 95 2.85 -2.19 -16.09
C GLN A 95 2.93 -3.70 -15.84
N VAL A 96 3.30 -4.15 -14.64
CA VAL A 96 3.29 -5.57 -14.28
C VAL A 96 1.86 -6.13 -14.31
N GLN A 97 0.89 -5.38 -13.80
CA GLN A 97 -0.51 -5.77 -13.86
C GLN A 97 -0.97 -5.88 -15.32
N MET A 98 -0.79 -4.85 -16.15
CA MET A 98 -1.18 -4.86 -17.57
C MET A 98 -0.50 -5.98 -18.36
N ALA A 99 0.81 -6.17 -18.19
CA ALA A 99 1.54 -7.27 -18.83
C ALA A 99 1.07 -8.66 -18.37
N SER A 100 0.60 -8.79 -17.12
CA SER A 100 -0.04 -10.02 -16.63
C SER A 100 -1.39 -10.26 -17.32
N TRP A 101 -2.21 -9.22 -17.48
CA TRP A 101 -3.49 -9.30 -18.21
C TRP A 101 -3.29 -9.62 -19.70
N GLU A 102 -2.31 -9.03 -20.38
CA GLU A 102 -1.97 -9.36 -21.78
C GLU A 102 -1.51 -10.81 -21.93
N LYS A 103 -0.72 -11.32 -20.99
CA LYS A 103 -0.31 -12.73 -20.98
C LYS A 103 -1.49 -13.67 -20.74
N LEU A 104 -2.44 -13.31 -19.87
CA LEU A 104 -3.67 -14.09 -19.66
C LEU A 104 -4.59 -14.05 -20.87
N LEU A 105 -4.70 -12.91 -21.56
CA LEU A 105 -5.43 -12.79 -22.82
C LEU A 105 -4.79 -13.63 -23.92
N LEU A 106 -3.46 -13.63 -24.04
CA LEU A 106 -2.74 -14.50 -24.95
C LEU A 106 -2.89 -15.98 -24.58
N PHE A 107 -2.84 -16.35 -23.31
CA PHE A 107 -3.08 -17.73 -22.85
C PHE A 107 -4.52 -18.19 -23.14
N GLY A 108 -5.50 -17.30 -22.94
CA GLY A 108 -6.90 -17.54 -23.29
C GLY A 108 -7.14 -17.67 -24.80
N CYS A 109 -6.39 -16.93 -25.61
CA CYS A 109 -6.44 -17.04 -27.08
C CYS A 109 -5.76 -18.32 -27.59
N VAL A 110 -4.64 -18.75 -26.97
CA VAL A 110 -3.91 -19.98 -27.34
C VAL A 110 -4.67 -21.25 -26.92
N CYS A 111 -5.48 -21.22 -25.86
CA CYS A 111 -6.35 -22.35 -25.50
C CYS A 111 -7.63 -22.49 -26.37
N CYS A 112 -7.88 -21.56 -27.29
CA CYS A 112 -9.01 -21.59 -28.23
C CYS A 112 -8.61 -21.98 -29.67
N LEU A 113 -7.39 -22.48 -29.89
CA LEU A 113 -6.88 -22.92 -31.20
C LEU A 113 -6.39 -24.37 -31.17
#